data_AF-A0A4V3D2X5-F1
#
_entry.id   AF-A0A4V3D2X5-F1
#
_cell.length_a   1.000
_cell.length_b   1.000
_cell.length_c   1.000
_cell.angle_alpha   90.00
_cell.angle_beta   90.00
_cell.angle_gamma   90.00
#
_symmetry.space_group_name_H-M   'P 1'
#
loop_
_entity.id
_entity.type
_entity.pdbx_description
1 polymer ?
#
loop_
_entity_poly.entity_id
_entity_poly.type
_entity_poly.pdbx_seq_one_letter_code
_entity_poly.pdbx_strand_id
1 'polypeptide(L)'
;MNIRKNIAVIGVLITFFCFYNFLIYTSKEKETPVKLSKKAIKGQKIWQDNNCWSCHQVYGLGGYLGPDLTNIYSTKDSNYIKAMLNSGIQSMPKFSFTEEDKEAIVAYLKTIDSTGYYPNYEAIIKPNGWVELKYKDEK
;
A
#
# COMPACT_ATOMS: atom_id res chain seq x y z
N MET A 1 -11.35 -23.31 -42.92
CA MET A 1 -11.24 -23.28 -41.44
C MET A 1 -12.47 -23.97 -40.86
N ASN A 2 -12.30 -25.05 -40.07
CA ASN A 2 -13.42 -25.88 -39.63
C ASN A 2 -14.09 -25.27 -38.38
N ILE A 3 -15.28 -24.69 -38.56
CA ILE A 3 -15.97 -23.91 -37.52
C ILE A 3 -16.23 -24.72 -36.25
N ARG A 4 -16.49 -26.03 -36.37
CA ARG A 4 -16.68 -26.93 -35.23
C ARG A 4 -15.39 -27.12 -34.42
N LYS A 5 -14.24 -27.21 -35.10
CA LYS A 5 -12.92 -27.29 -34.46
C LYS A 5 -12.60 -26.00 -33.70
N ASN A 6 -12.93 -24.84 -34.28
CA ASN A 6 -12.69 -23.56 -33.62
C ASN A 6 -13.55 -23.39 -32.37
N ILE A 7 -14.84 -23.77 -32.42
CA ILE A 7 -15.74 -23.73 -31.25
C ILE A 7 -15.22 -24.64 -30.13
N ALA A 8 -14.76 -25.86 -30.47
CA ALA A 8 -14.16 -26.78 -29.50
C ALA A 8 -12.90 -26.18 -28.85
N VAL A 9 -12.00 -25.60 -29.65
CA VAL A 9 -10.78 -24.94 -29.14
C VAL A 9 -11.13 -23.78 -28.21
N ILE A 10 -12.06 -22.91 -28.59
CA ILE A 10 -12.50 -21.77 -27.76
C ILE A 10 -13.11 -22.27 -26.44
N GLY A 11 -13.96 -23.30 -26.48
CA GLY A 11 -14.56 -23.88 -25.27
C GLY A 11 -13.53 -24.47 -24.31
N VAL A 12 -12.48 -25.11 -24.84
CA VAL A 12 -11.36 -25.62 -24.04
C VAL A 12 -10.59 -24.46 -23.38
N LEU A 13 -10.25 -23.42 -24.14
CA LEU A 13 -9.55 -22.25 -23.61
C LEU A 13 -10.35 -21.53 -22.52
N ILE A 14 -11.66 -21.36 -22.71
CA ILE A 14 -12.55 -20.78 -21.69
C ILE A 14 -12.58 -21.65 -20.43
N THR A 15 -12.70 -22.98 -20.59
CA THR A 15 -12.70 -23.90 -19.45
C THR A 15 -11.40 -23.81 -18.66
N PHE A 16 -10.24 -23.82 -19.32
CA PHE A 16 -8.94 -23.66 -18.65
C PHE A 16 -8.81 -22.30 -17.96
N PHE A 17 -9.27 -21.22 -18.62
CA PHE A 17 -9.25 -19.88 -18.04
C PHE A 17 -10.13 -19.80 -16.79
N CYS A 18 -11.37 -20.31 -16.86
CA CYS A 18 -12.29 -20.34 -15.72
C CYS A 18 -11.76 -21.20 -14.57
N PHE A 19 -11.21 -22.38 -14.88
CA PHE A 19 -10.64 -23.27 -13.87
C PHE A 19 -9.41 -22.64 -13.19
N TYR A 20 -8.50 -22.04 -13.96
CA TYR A 20 -7.34 -21.33 -13.41
C TYR A 20 -7.76 -20.18 -12.50
N ASN A 21 -8.71 -19.34 -12.94
CA ASN A 21 -9.24 -18.26 -12.11
C ASN A 21 -9.92 -18.81 -10.85
N PHE A 22 -10.73 -19.86 -10.97
CA PHE A 22 -11.37 -20.50 -9.82
C PHE A 22 -10.32 -20.96 -8.80
N LEU A 23 -9.25 -21.64 -9.23
CA LEU A 23 -8.16 -22.05 -8.35
C LEU A 23 -7.49 -20.85 -7.66
N ILE A 24 -7.19 -19.78 -8.40
CA ILE A 24 -6.55 -18.57 -7.85
C ILE A 24 -7.46 -17.83 -6.85
N TYR A 25 -8.77 -17.74 -7.11
CA TYR A 25 -9.69 -17.00 -6.24
C TYR A 25 -10.20 -17.82 -5.06
N THR A 26 -10.10 -19.15 -5.12
CA THR A 26 -10.45 -20.05 -4.01
C THR A 26 -9.23 -20.50 -3.20
N SER A 27 -8.01 -20.26 -3.68
CA SER A 27 -6.81 -20.55 -2.91
C SER A 27 -6.71 -19.64 -1.69
N LYS A 28 -6.35 -20.22 -0.55
CA LYS A 28 -6.18 -19.50 0.73
C LYS A 28 -4.83 -18.80 0.84
N GLU A 29 -4.03 -18.75 -0.24
CA GLU A 29 -2.67 -18.19 -0.21
C GLU A 29 -2.63 -16.66 -0.05
N LYS A 30 -3.77 -15.98 -0.11
CA LYS A 30 -3.85 -14.52 0.06
C LYS A 30 -4.57 -14.13 1.36
N GLU A 31 -4.10 -14.62 2.50
CA GLU A 31 -4.31 -13.84 3.72
C GLU A 31 -3.39 -12.61 3.64
N THR A 32 -3.97 -11.41 3.53
CA THR A 32 -3.18 -10.18 3.64
C THR A 32 -2.60 -10.13 5.06
N PRO A 33 -1.27 -10.18 5.26
CA PRO A 33 -0.70 -10.33 6.59
C PRO A 33 -1.01 -9.11 7.48
N VAL A 34 -1.31 -7.97 6.88
CA VAL A 34 -1.49 -6.69 7.58
C VAL A 34 -2.95 -6.25 7.51
N LYS A 35 -3.69 -6.50 8.58
CA LYS A 35 -5.05 -6.00 8.76
C LYS A 35 -5.03 -4.64 9.45
N LEU A 36 -5.36 -3.58 8.73
CA LEU A 36 -5.51 -2.24 9.30
C LEU A 36 -6.54 -2.26 10.44
N SER A 37 -6.19 -1.63 11.57
CA SER A 37 -7.16 -1.35 12.63
C SER A 37 -8.26 -0.42 12.12
N LYS A 38 -9.45 -0.41 12.75
CA LYS A 38 -10.54 0.53 12.38
C LYS A 38 -10.06 2.00 12.35
N LYS A 39 -9.18 2.37 13.29
CA LYS A 39 -8.57 3.70 13.37
C LYS A 39 -7.62 3.96 12.19
N ALA A 40 -6.81 2.98 11.82
CA ALA A 40 -5.91 3.08 10.67
C ALA A 40 -6.68 3.11 9.33
N ILE A 41 -7.81 2.40 9.21
CA ILE A 41 -8.72 2.48 8.05
C ILE A 41 -9.28 3.91 7.92
N LYS A 42 -9.72 4.52 9.03
CA LYS A 42 -10.13 5.93 9.03
C LYS A 42 -8.99 6.85 8.57
N GLY A 43 -7.78 6.63 9.05
CA GLY A 43 -6.58 7.37 8.65
C GLY A 43 -6.27 7.25 7.16
N GLN A 44 -6.36 6.03 6.61
CA GLN A 44 -6.20 5.78 5.18
C GLN A 44 -7.24 6.54 4.36
N LYS A 45 -8.50 6.56 4.81
CA LYS A 45 -9.55 7.31 4.14
C LYS A 45 -9.25 8.82 4.14
N ILE A 46 -8.85 9.39 5.28
CA ILE A 46 -8.48 10.81 5.35
C ILE A 46 -7.29 11.11 4.42
N TRP A 47 -6.28 10.25 4.40
CA TRP A 47 -5.14 10.36 3.50
C TRP A 47 -5.55 10.43 2.01
N GLN A 48 -6.50 9.58 1.61
CA GLN A 48 -7.02 9.53 0.23
C GLN A 48 -7.90 10.73 -0.08
N ASP A 49 -8.88 11.04 0.77
CA ASP A 49 -9.84 12.12 0.56
C ASP A 49 -9.15 13.50 0.48
N ASN A 50 -7.99 13.66 1.13
CA ASN A 50 -7.21 14.91 1.12
C ASN A 50 -6.03 14.87 0.14
N ASN A 51 -5.96 13.87 -0.74
CA ASN A 51 -4.93 13.75 -1.78
C ASN A 51 -3.48 13.83 -1.26
N CYS A 52 -3.20 13.32 -0.05
CA CYS A 52 -1.85 13.36 0.51
C CYS A 52 -0.82 12.68 -0.41
N TRP A 53 -1.24 11.64 -1.13
CA TRP A 53 -0.43 10.90 -2.12
C TRP A 53 0.01 11.74 -3.32
N SER A 54 -0.68 12.86 -3.62
CA SER A 54 -0.30 13.74 -4.73
C SER A 54 1.02 14.47 -4.49
N CYS A 55 1.41 14.62 -3.21
CA CYS A 55 2.65 15.28 -2.79
C CYS A 55 3.61 14.34 -2.09
N HIS A 56 3.11 13.39 -1.29
CA HIS A 56 3.91 12.47 -0.50
C HIS A 56 3.90 11.06 -1.07
N GLN A 57 4.95 10.31 -0.76
CA GLN A 57 5.08 8.92 -1.16
C GLN A 57 4.84 7.95 -0.01
N VAL A 58 4.43 6.73 -0.37
CA VAL A 58 4.56 5.53 0.45
C VAL A 58 5.17 4.45 -0.44
N TYR A 59 6.22 3.80 0.04
CA TYR A 59 7.09 2.88 -0.69
C TYR A 59 7.65 3.47 -1.99
N GLY A 60 7.91 4.77 -2.01
CA GLY A 60 8.36 5.47 -3.22
C GLY A 60 7.27 5.68 -4.26
N LEU A 61 6.01 5.36 -3.95
CA LEU A 61 4.88 5.54 -4.84
C LEU A 61 4.09 6.78 -4.38
N GLY A 62 3.90 7.75 -5.27
CA GLY A 62 3.22 9.01 -4.99
C GLY A 62 3.90 10.21 -5.63
N GLY A 63 3.53 11.39 -5.17
CA GLY A 63 4.17 12.64 -5.55
C GLY A 63 5.53 12.83 -4.88
N TYR A 64 6.39 13.61 -5.50
CA TYR A 64 7.76 13.86 -5.04
C TYR A 64 7.94 15.27 -4.44
N LEU A 65 6.84 16.00 -4.23
CA LEU A 65 6.89 17.37 -3.71
C LEU A 65 7.18 17.40 -2.20
N GLY A 66 6.65 16.42 -1.46
CA GLY A 66 6.93 16.17 -0.06
C GLY A 66 7.80 14.92 0.12
N PRO A 67 8.37 14.70 1.31
CA PRO A 67 9.13 13.51 1.61
C PRO A 67 8.28 12.23 1.55
N ASP A 68 8.93 11.10 1.29
CA ASP A 68 8.34 9.77 1.50
C ASP A 68 8.04 9.55 2.99
N LEU A 69 6.84 9.04 3.27
CA LEU A 69 6.33 8.86 4.63
C LEU A 69 6.24 7.40 5.06
N THR A 70 6.83 6.46 4.30
CA THR A 70 6.81 5.02 4.60
C THR A 70 7.27 4.73 6.00
N ASN A 71 8.41 5.30 6.40
CA ASN A 71 9.03 5.06 7.69
C ASN A 71 9.01 6.30 8.59
N ILE A 72 8.00 7.17 8.42
CA ILE A 72 7.94 8.43 9.17
C ILE A 72 7.70 8.21 10.67
N TYR A 73 6.96 7.16 11.06
CA TYR A 73 6.61 6.93 12.46
C TYR A 73 7.79 6.44 13.32
N SER A 74 8.70 5.69 12.71
CA SER A 74 9.94 5.21 13.35
C SER A 74 11.03 6.29 13.38
N THR A 75 11.03 7.19 12.39
CA THR A 75 12.00 8.30 12.30
C THR A 75 11.56 9.56 13.05
N LYS A 76 10.25 9.76 13.21
CA LYS A 76 9.62 10.90 13.89
C LYS A 76 8.46 10.41 14.74
N ASP A 77 8.25 11.01 15.91
CA ASP A 77 7.15 10.61 16.78
C ASP A 77 5.77 11.11 16.28
N SER A 78 4.72 10.61 16.94
CA SER A 78 3.32 11.01 16.66
C SER A 78 3.10 12.52 16.76
N ASN A 79 3.73 13.20 17.72
CA ASN A 79 3.50 14.63 17.92
C ASN A 79 4.07 15.44 16.77
N TYR A 80 5.23 15.05 16.24
CA TYR A 80 5.79 15.65 15.04
C TYR A 80 4.83 15.54 13.84
N ILE A 81 4.30 14.34 13.57
CA ILE A 81 3.35 14.13 12.47
C ILE A 81 2.11 15.01 12.65
N LYS A 82 1.54 15.04 13.86
CA LYS A 82 0.37 15.88 14.16
C LYS A 82 0.66 17.38 14.04
N ALA A 83 1.87 17.82 14.41
CA ALA A 83 2.28 19.21 14.27
C ALA A 83 2.34 19.63 12.79
N MET A 84 2.87 18.78 11.91
CA MET A 84 2.93 19.05 10.46
C MET A 84 1.52 19.22 9.85
N LEU A 85 0.54 18.42 10.29
CA LEU A 85 -0.85 18.57 9.86
C LEU A 85 -1.46 19.91 10.29
N ASN A 86 -1.08 20.41 11.47
CA ASN A 86 -1.58 21.67 12.02
C ASN A 86 -0.90 22.92 11.43
N SER A 87 0.39 22.83 11.09
CA SER A 87 1.14 23.99 10.59
C SER A 87 1.09 24.10 9.08
N GLY A 88 1.12 22.97 8.37
CA GLY A 88 1.58 22.92 6.99
C GLY A 88 3.07 23.31 6.88
N ILE A 89 3.62 23.25 5.67
CA ILE A 89 4.94 23.79 5.32
C ILE A 89 5.00 24.05 3.81
N GLN A 90 5.36 25.29 3.40
CA GLN A 90 5.41 25.68 1.99
C GLN A 90 4.12 25.31 1.24
N SER A 91 4.19 24.32 0.34
CA SER A 91 3.07 23.83 -0.46
C SER A 91 2.17 22.83 0.27
N MET A 92 2.60 22.29 1.42
CA MET A 92 1.75 21.42 2.25
C MET A 92 0.71 22.28 2.97
N PRO A 93 -0.60 22.08 2.70
CA PRO A 93 -1.63 22.91 3.31
C PRO A 93 -1.76 22.63 4.80
N LYS A 94 -2.25 23.64 5.52
CA LYS A 94 -2.68 23.51 6.91
C LYS A 94 -4.05 22.84 6.94
N PHE A 95 -4.18 21.79 7.74
CA PHE A 95 -5.45 21.07 7.90
C PHE A 95 -6.15 21.43 9.22
N SER A 96 -7.47 21.50 9.18
CA SER A 96 -8.34 21.73 10.35
C SER A 96 -8.90 20.41 10.88
N PHE A 97 -8.05 19.39 11.01
CA PHE A 97 -8.46 18.06 11.48
C PHE A 97 -8.68 18.03 13.00
N THR A 98 -9.64 17.20 13.43
CA THR A 98 -9.83 16.91 14.85
C THR A 98 -8.64 16.12 15.40
N GLU A 99 -8.46 16.08 16.73
CA GLU A 99 -7.43 15.22 17.34
C GLU A 99 -7.64 13.75 16.96
N GLU A 100 -8.88 13.30 16.86
CA GLU A 100 -9.19 11.92 16.46
C GLU A 100 -8.77 11.63 15.01
N ASP A 101 -8.97 12.57 14.08
CA ASP A 101 -8.56 12.42 12.68
C ASP A 101 -7.04 12.41 12.53
N LYS A 102 -6.36 13.28 13.26
CA LYS A 102 -4.89 13.31 13.30
C LYS A 102 -4.32 12.02 13.85
N GLU A 103 -4.89 11.54 14.94
CA GLU A 103 -4.57 10.25 15.54
C GLU A 103 -4.85 9.08 14.59
N ALA A 104 -5.90 9.17 13.77
CA ALA A 104 -6.20 8.18 12.74
C ALA A 104 -5.13 8.15 11.62
N ILE A 105 -4.71 9.31 11.12
CA ILE A 105 -3.60 9.42 10.15
C ILE A 105 -2.31 8.84 10.73
N VAL A 106 -1.98 9.18 11.99
CA VAL A 106 -0.80 8.61 12.67
C VAL A 106 -0.91 7.09 12.76
N ALA A 107 -2.08 6.56 13.11
CA ALA A 107 -2.28 5.11 13.17
C ALA A 107 -2.08 4.44 11.79
N TYR A 108 -2.52 5.09 10.71
CA TYR A 108 -2.29 4.61 9.35
C TYR A 108 -0.80 4.60 8.99
N LEU A 109 -0.09 5.71 9.19
CA LEU A 109 1.34 5.82 8.91
C LEU A 109 2.18 4.89 9.79
N LYS A 110 1.76 4.66 11.06
CA LYS A 110 2.35 3.67 11.94
C LYS A 110 2.20 2.25 11.39
N THR A 111 1.02 1.90 10.88
CA THR A 111 0.82 0.59 10.26
C THR A 111 1.68 0.44 9.01
N ILE A 112 1.73 1.46 8.13
CA ILE A 112 2.64 1.43 6.97
C ILE A 112 4.08 1.21 7.43
N ASP A 113 4.54 1.98 8.41
CA ASP A 113 5.90 1.90 8.94
C ASP A 113 6.26 0.49 9.38
N SER A 114 5.33 -0.24 10.02
CA SER A 114 5.56 -1.61 10.49
C SER A 114 5.58 -2.64 9.36
N THR A 115 5.07 -2.32 8.17
CA THR A 115 5.02 -3.28 7.06
C THR A 115 6.33 -3.47 6.32
N GLY A 116 7.27 -2.52 6.36
CA GLY A 116 8.50 -2.64 5.58
C GLY A 116 9.41 -1.40 5.63
N TYR A 117 10.40 -1.38 4.73
CA TYR A 117 11.37 -0.29 4.60
C TYR A 117 11.24 0.41 3.24
N TYR A 118 11.57 1.70 3.21
CA TYR A 118 11.85 2.41 1.98
C TYR A 118 12.89 3.52 2.20
N PRO A 119 13.90 3.66 1.33
CA PRO A 119 14.26 2.75 0.23
C PRO A 119 14.77 1.39 0.70
N ASN A 120 14.56 0.34 -0.10
CA ASN A 120 15.00 -1.03 0.22
C ASN A 120 16.46 -1.28 -0.18
N TYR A 121 17.40 -0.66 0.53
CA TYR A 121 18.84 -0.79 0.23
C TYR A 121 19.38 -2.22 0.37
N GLU A 122 18.74 -3.05 1.20
CA GLU A 122 19.12 -4.44 1.46
C GLU A 122 18.41 -5.46 0.55
N ALA A 123 17.73 -5.01 -0.52
CA ALA A 123 17.03 -5.91 -1.43
C ALA A 123 17.99 -6.86 -2.18
N ILE A 124 17.62 -8.13 -2.29
CA ILE A 124 18.41 -9.16 -2.96
C ILE A 124 17.84 -9.42 -4.36
N ILE A 125 18.63 -9.20 -5.40
CA ILE A 125 18.26 -9.53 -6.79
C ILE A 125 18.70 -10.97 -7.07
N LYS A 126 17.73 -11.85 -7.30
CA LYS A 126 17.98 -13.26 -7.63
C LYS A 126 18.41 -13.43 -9.10
N PRO A 127 19.14 -14.49 -9.45
CA PRO A 127 19.59 -14.75 -10.82
C PRO A 127 18.46 -14.86 -11.86
N ASN A 128 17.24 -15.18 -11.41
CA ASN A 128 16.04 -15.29 -12.23
C ASN A 128 15.27 -13.95 -12.38
N GLY A 129 15.86 -12.84 -11.94
CA GLY A 129 15.28 -11.50 -12.03
C GLY A 129 14.27 -11.15 -10.93
N TRP A 130 13.97 -12.08 -10.03
CA TRP A 130 13.10 -11.80 -8.88
C TRP A 130 13.84 -10.98 -7.82
N VAL A 131 13.13 -10.04 -7.19
CA VAL A 131 13.65 -9.23 -6.09
C VAL A 131 13.05 -9.72 -4.78
N GLU A 132 13.90 -10.04 -3.82
CA GLU A 132 13.51 -10.36 -2.44
C GLU A 132 13.71 -9.12 -1.58
N LEU A 133 12.62 -8.64 -0.98
CA LEU A 133 12.60 -7.48 -0.11
C LEU A 133 12.58 -7.94 1.35
N LYS A 134 13.26 -7.19 2.22
CA LYS A 134 13.21 -7.37 3.66
C LYS A 134 12.02 -6.60 4.22
N TYR A 135 11.00 -7.28 4.71
CA TYR A 135 9.89 -6.64 5.44
C TYR A 135 10.19 -6.59 6.95
N LYS A 136 9.51 -5.70 7.69
CA LYS A 136 9.67 -5.57 9.15
C LYS A 136 8.85 -6.60 9.91
N ASP A 137 7.59 -6.74 9.53
CA ASP A 137 6.63 -7.69 10.10
C ASP A 137 6.46 -8.90 9.18
N GLU A 138 7.55 -9.61 8.83
CA GLU A 138 7.41 -10.95 8.25
C GLU A 138 6.94 -11.92 9.34
N LYS A 139 5.62 -12.11 9.42
CA LYS A 139 5.01 -13.29 10.02
C LYS A 139 4.13 -13.99 9.00
#